data_AF-X0QHL3-F1
#
_entry.id   AF-X0QHL3-F1
#
_cell.length_a   1.000
_cell.length_b   1.000
_cell.length_c   1.000
_cell.angle_alpha   90.00
_cell.angle_beta   90.00
_cell.angle_gamma   90.00
#
_symmetry.space_group_name_H-M   'P 1'
#
loop_
_entity.id
_entity.type
_entity.pdbx_description
1 polymer ?
#
loop_
_entity_poly.entity_id
_entity_poly.type
_entity_poly.pdbx_seq_one_letter_code
_entity_poly.pdbx_strand_id
1 'polypeptide(L)'
;MQAMLGKQYVANDTTVMTNKKPTIEELLDSNIDTLLDAEWELDDALNHAEIEYIQGYIEQQVSQIASIMEKAQPFPKFVTILDELGNAYRYLSNHIDIAQNQDIQAVLHAGHAQLIGLFDALAGSTSLKIDKQVIDDLQSIYQERDENEDVGFIVRAVPATELQFETIDTDIELLEIFLEEAQELDTALDESFNKWRADITNINALKVLQRHLHTIKGGARMAGIRSIGDLTHEAESVYESFVENRRAPTAQWLEIMQMVQDTMSLQVMHIVSHKKSFFTPELIEQLRQLEKAKTLPEVVDLVIPVPKNHFEPTERSIAVNVVDSDNEAVSTLSLDSMIKQSWANGLPDPDILAVFLEEAEELTNRNKYLHLFLKDTNNTTALQALQRDLHTIKGGARMVTASGIADLAHEMESVYTDFVSNRRPATKKSIRVAGCKS
;
A
#
# COMPACT_ATOMS: atom_id res chain seq x y z
N MET A 1 10.84 67.49 40.43
CA MET A 1 11.32 66.25 39.81
C MET A 1 10.28 65.79 38.80
N GLN A 2 10.64 65.88 37.52
CA GLN A 2 10.05 65.27 36.32
C GLN A 2 8.54 65.00 36.28
N ALA A 3 7.82 65.87 35.55
CA ALA A 3 6.62 65.49 34.83
C ALA A 3 6.48 66.40 33.60
N MET A 4 7.05 65.98 32.47
CA MET A 4 6.82 66.59 31.15
C MET A 4 7.28 65.64 30.04
N LEU A 5 6.31 65.23 29.21
CA LEU A 5 6.31 65.08 27.75
C LEU A 5 5.80 63.72 27.25
N GLY A 6 4.81 63.77 26.34
CA GLY A 6 4.62 62.73 25.34
C GLY A 6 3.17 62.46 24.95
N LYS A 7 2.76 63.01 23.81
CA LYS A 7 1.46 62.82 23.13
C LYS A 7 1.29 61.42 22.53
N GLN A 8 0.02 61.00 22.46
CA GLN A 8 -0.67 60.18 21.43
C GLN A 8 0.12 59.08 20.69
N TYR A 9 -0.30 57.82 20.85
CA TYR A 9 -0.33 56.85 19.76
C TYR A 9 -1.50 55.88 19.91
N VAL A 10 -2.14 55.62 18.77
CA VAL A 10 -3.32 54.79 18.55
C VAL A 10 -2.95 53.31 18.75
N ALA A 11 -3.76 52.58 19.51
CA ALA A 11 -3.81 51.12 19.43
C ALA A 11 -5.25 50.75 19.07
N ASN A 12 -5.41 50.26 17.84
CA ASN A 12 -6.65 49.71 17.33
C ASN A 12 -7.15 48.64 18.31
N ASP A 13 -8.42 48.75 18.70
CA ASP A 13 -9.12 47.71 19.43
C ASP A 13 -9.17 46.48 18.51
N THR A 14 -8.28 45.54 18.82
CA THR A 14 -8.15 44.27 18.15
C THR A 14 -9.47 43.54 18.28
N THR A 15 -9.99 43.15 17.12
CA THR A 15 -11.06 42.19 16.88
C THR A 15 -11.24 41.22 18.04
N VAL A 16 -12.26 41.44 18.86
CA VAL A 16 -12.80 40.40 19.74
C VAL A 16 -13.43 39.37 18.81
N MET A 17 -12.62 38.39 18.38
CA MET A 17 -13.11 37.14 17.80
C MET A 17 -13.90 36.46 18.92
N THR A 18 -15.19 36.75 18.96
CA THR A 18 -16.15 36.01 19.77
C THR A 18 -16.10 34.57 19.31
N ASN A 19 -15.56 33.71 20.16
CA ASN A 19 -15.58 32.27 19.99
C ASN A 19 -17.03 31.80 20.29
N LYS A 20 -17.97 32.21 19.44
CA LYS A 20 -19.39 31.90 19.56
C LYS A 20 -19.56 30.53 18.93
N LYS A 21 -19.56 29.48 19.76
CA LYS A 21 -19.96 28.14 19.30
C LYS A 21 -21.37 28.26 18.71
N PRO A 22 -21.63 27.70 17.51
CA PRO A 22 -22.94 27.78 16.89
C PRO A 22 -24.01 27.25 17.85
N THR A 23 -25.11 27.98 18.00
CA THR A 23 -26.28 27.48 18.75
C THR A 23 -27.05 26.47 17.89
N ILE A 24 -27.85 25.61 18.52
CA ILE A 24 -28.68 24.62 17.81
C ILE A 24 -29.60 25.29 16.80
N GLU A 25 -30.17 26.44 17.15
CA GLU A 25 -30.96 27.26 16.22
C GLU A 25 -30.18 27.68 14.97
N GLU A 26 -28.86 27.91 15.06
CA GLU A 26 -28.03 28.28 13.90
C GLU A 26 -27.70 27.06 13.02
N LEU A 27 -27.68 25.85 13.60
CA LEU A 27 -27.50 24.56 12.90
C LEU A 27 -28.79 24.06 12.24
N LEU A 28 -29.95 24.25 12.89
CA LEU A 28 -31.27 23.81 12.41
C LEU A 28 -31.93 24.79 11.41
N ASP A 29 -31.43 26.02 11.25
CA ASP A 29 -31.92 26.97 10.25
C ASP A 29 -31.56 26.55 8.80
N SER A 30 -30.79 25.47 8.65
CA SER A 30 -30.60 24.78 7.37
C SER A 30 -31.79 23.86 7.14
N ASN A 31 -32.34 23.84 5.92
CA ASN A 31 -33.45 22.97 5.51
C ASN A 31 -33.03 21.48 5.55
N ILE A 32 -32.94 20.90 6.74
CA ILE A 32 -32.33 19.59 7.03
C ILE A 32 -33.36 18.56 7.49
N ASP A 33 -34.64 18.89 7.30
CA ASP A 33 -35.78 18.11 7.79
C ASP A 33 -35.66 16.66 7.30
N THR A 34 -35.34 16.45 6.02
CA THR A 34 -35.18 15.12 5.43
C THR A 34 -34.02 14.32 6.01
N LEU A 35 -32.93 14.97 6.39
CA LEU A 35 -31.79 14.33 7.05
C LEU A 35 -32.13 13.91 8.48
N LEU A 36 -32.94 14.69 9.18
CA LEU A 36 -33.41 14.34 10.53
C LEU A 36 -34.55 13.32 10.50
N ASP A 37 -35.42 13.39 9.49
CA ASP A 37 -36.54 12.49 9.28
C ASP A 37 -36.12 11.14 8.66
N ALA A 38 -34.84 10.98 8.34
CA ALA A 38 -34.28 9.74 7.79
C ALA A 38 -34.55 8.51 8.69
N GLU A 39 -34.68 8.68 10.00
CA GLU A 39 -35.12 7.60 10.91
C GLU A 39 -36.46 6.98 10.50
N TRP A 40 -37.34 7.76 9.87
CA TRP A 40 -38.70 7.37 9.51
C TRP A 40 -38.89 7.16 8.00
N GLU A 41 -38.17 7.93 7.17
CA GLU A 41 -38.38 7.96 5.73
C GLU A 41 -37.40 7.10 4.93
N LEU A 42 -36.24 6.73 5.50
CA LEU A 42 -35.15 6.09 4.75
C LEU A 42 -35.55 4.77 4.10
N ASP A 43 -36.26 3.91 4.81
CA ASP A 43 -36.68 2.61 4.28
C ASP A 43 -37.69 2.76 3.13
N ASP A 44 -38.65 3.67 3.26
CA ASP A 44 -39.66 3.91 2.22
C ASP A 44 -39.01 4.54 0.99
N ALA A 45 -38.08 5.49 1.21
CA ALA A 45 -37.42 6.19 0.14
C ALA A 45 -36.45 5.31 -0.66
N LEU A 46 -35.64 4.47 0.02
CA LEU A 46 -34.67 3.61 -0.66
C LEU A 46 -35.29 2.35 -1.27
N ASN A 47 -36.46 1.91 -0.78
CA ASN A 47 -37.21 0.79 -1.36
C ASN A 47 -38.28 1.21 -2.37
N HIS A 48 -38.29 2.48 -2.79
CA HIS A 48 -39.24 2.98 -3.77
C HIS A 48 -39.09 2.26 -5.13
N ALA A 49 -40.19 2.08 -5.85
CA ALA A 49 -40.18 1.34 -7.13
C ALA A 49 -39.51 2.11 -8.28
N GLU A 50 -39.37 3.42 -8.14
CA GLU A 50 -38.82 4.33 -9.16
C GLU A 50 -37.41 4.78 -8.77
N ILE A 51 -36.43 4.49 -9.64
CA ILE A 51 -35.01 4.84 -9.45
C ILE A 51 -34.83 6.37 -9.33
N GLU A 52 -35.59 7.14 -10.11
CA GLU A 52 -35.54 8.62 -10.06
C GLU A 52 -35.91 9.17 -8.67
N TYR A 53 -36.81 8.50 -7.95
CA TYR A 53 -37.19 8.87 -6.59
C TYR A 53 -36.06 8.57 -5.60
N ILE A 54 -35.47 7.37 -5.68
CA ILE A 54 -34.33 6.96 -4.83
C ILE A 54 -33.16 7.93 -5.03
N GLN A 55 -32.83 8.24 -6.28
CA GLN A 55 -31.76 9.16 -6.61
C GLN A 55 -32.04 10.57 -6.08
N GLY A 56 -33.27 11.08 -6.24
CA GLY A 56 -33.67 12.38 -5.69
C GLY A 56 -33.53 12.45 -4.18
N TYR A 57 -33.90 11.39 -3.46
CA TYR A 57 -33.73 11.30 -2.01
C TYR A 57 -32.23 11.30 -1.61
N ILE A 58 -31.40 10.50 -2.27
CA ILE A 58 -29.95 10.46 -2.02
C ILE A 58 -29.30 11.82 -2.28
N GLU A 59 -29.61 12.48 -3.40
CA GLU A 59 -29.12 13.81 -3.74
C GLU A 59 -29.51 14.85 -2.68
N GLN A 60 -30.74 14.76 -2.17
CA GLN A 60 -31.24 15.60 -1.09
C GLN A 60 -30.46 15.38 0.22
N GLN A 61 -30.18 14.12 0.60
CA GLN A 61 -29.36 13.80 1.77
C GLN A 61 -27.94 14.37 1.64
N VAL A 62 -27.27 14.16 0.50
CA VAL A 62 -25.92 14.69 0.24
C VAL A 62 -25.89 16.21 0.35
N SER A 63 -26.89 16.89 -0.22
CA SER A 63 -27.01 18.35 -0.19
C SER A 63 -27.21 18.88 1.23
N GLN A 64 -28.09 18.26 2.03
CA GLN A 64 -28.36 18.67 3.40
C GLN A 64 -27.16 18.42 4.32
N ILE A 65 -26.47 17.29 4.17
CA ILE A 65 -25.22 16.98 4.88
C ILE A 65 -24.16 18.04 4.58
N ALA A 66 -23.96 18.41 3.31
CA ALA A 66 -23.01 19.44 2.92
C ALA A 66 -23.35 20.81 3.53
N SER A 67 -24.64 21.17 3.59
CA SER A 67 -25.11 22.42 4.20
C SER A 67 -24.83 22.50 5.71
N ILE A 68 -25.01 21.39 6.44
CA ILE A 68 -24.70 21.36 7.88
C ILE A 68 -23.19 21.32 8.11
N MET A 69 -22.44 20.60 7.27
CA MET A 69 -20.99 20.41 7.42
C MET A 69 -20.23 21.74 7.53
N GLU A 70 -20.64 22.75 6.75
CA GLU A 70 -20.04 24.09 6.79
C GLU A 70 -20.20 24.76 8.18
N LYS A 71 -21.36 24.56 8.82
CA LYS A 71 -21.69 25.11 10.13
C LYS A 71 -21.18 24.25 11.29
N ALA A 72 -21.01 22.95 11.07
CA ALA A 72 -20.61 21.97 12.07
C ALA A 72 -19.09 21.89 12.31
N GLN A 73 -18.27 22.57 11.52
CA GLN A 73 -16.80 22.62 11.65
C GLN A 73 -16.27 22.79 13.09
N PRO A 74 -16.90 23.61 13.98
CA PRO A 74 -16.44 23.75 15.37
C PRO A 74 -16.68 22.51 16.25
N PHE A 75 -17.39 21.50 15.75
CA PHE A 75 -17.76 20.28 16.47
C PHE A 75 -17.20 19.04 15.77
N PRO A 76 -15.98 18.58 16.13
CA PRO A 76 -15.30 17.47 15.45
C PRO A 76 -16.13 16.19 15.36
N LYS A 77 -16.98 15.92 16.35
CA LYS A 77 -17.88 14.76 16.38
C LYS A 77 -18.96 14.83 15.31
N PHE A 78 -19.59 15.99 15.12
CA PHE A 78 -20.56 16.19 14.04
C PHE A 78 -19.88 16.04 12.69
N VAL A 79 -18.69 16.63 12.53
CA VAL A 79 -17.90 16.52 11.30
C VAL A 79 -17.64 15.05 10.97
N THR A 80 -17.20 14.24 11.93
CA THR A 80 -16.96 12.81 11.70
C THR A 80 -18.22 12.10 11.19
N ILE A 81 -19.35 12.18 11.90
CA ILE A 81 -20.57 11.46 11.47
C ILE A 81 -21.11 11.97 10.14
N LEU A 82 -21.12 13.29 9.92
CA LEU A 82 -21.60 13.89 8.67
C LEU A 82 -20.70 13.52 7.48
N ASP A 83 -19.39 13.39 7.68
CA ASP A 83 -18.47 13.02 6.62
C ASP A 83 -18.70 11.57 6.19
N GLU A 84 -18.81 10.67 7.17
CA GLU A 84 -19.06 9.24 6.96
C GLU A 84 -20.42 8.97 6.30
N LEU A 85 -21.50 9.59 6.78
CA LEU A 85 -22.81 9.52 6.14
C LEU A 85 -22.77 10.12 4.72
N GLY A 86 -22.07 11.24 4.54
CA GLY A 86 -21.92 11.89 3.24
C GLY A 86 -21.20 10.98 2.23
N ASN A 87 -20.16 10.27 2.66
CA ASN A 87 -19.44 9.30 1.82
C ASN A 87 -20.34 8.12 1.46
N ALA A 88 -21.06 7.55 2.41
CA ALA A 88 -22.00 6.46 2.16
C ALA A 88 -23.12 6.85 1.16
N TYR A 89 -23.70 8.04 1.28
CA TYR A 89 -24.72 8.51 0.34
C TYR A 89 -24.16 8.82 -1.05
N ARG A 90 -22.97 9.43 -1.15
CA ARG A 90 -22.31 9.63 -2.45
C ARG A 90 -22.01 8.30 -3.13
N TYR A 91 -21.60 7.29 -2.36
CA TYR A 91 -21.40 5.95 -2.88
C TYR A 91 -22.71 5.35 -3.43
N LEU A 92 -23.81 5.44 -2.68
CA LEU A 92 -25.13 4.99 -3.15
C LEU A 92 -25.65 5.75 -4.37
N SER A 93 -25.26 7.01 -4.56
CA SER A 93 -25.57 7.80 -5.76
C SER A 93 -25.00 7.15 -7.03
N ASN A 94 -23.85 6.49 -6.92
CA ASN A 94 -23.19 5.78 -8.03
C ASN A 94 -23.62 4.30 -8.12
N HIS A 95 -24.20 3.74 -7.05
CA HIS A 95 -24.59 2.33 -6.94
C HIS A 95 -26.02 2.20 -6.40
N ILE A 96 -27.00 2.62 -7.18
CA ILE A 96 -28.41 2.60 -6.76
C ILE A 96 -28.95 1.17 -6.62
N ASP A 97 -28.34 0.21 -7.31
CA ASP A 97 -28.72 -1.22 -7.28
C ASP A 97 -28.61 -1.86 -5.89
N ILE A 98 -27.76 -1.31 -5.02
CA ILE A 98 -27.54 -1.82 -3.67
C ILE A 98 -28.25 -0.99 -2.60
N ALA A 99 -28.91 0.12 -2.97
CA ALA A 99 -29.64 0.98 -2.02
C ALA A 99 -30.78 0.25 -1.31
N GLN A 100 -31.33 -0.80 -1.93
CA GLN A 100 -32.37 -1.68 -1.37
C GLN A 100 -31.84 -2.77 -0.42
N ASN A 101 -30.52 -2.83 -0.21
CA ASN A 101 -29.93 -3.81 0.70
C ASN A 101 -30.24 -3.46 2.16
N GLN A 102 -30.89 -4.37 2.87
CA GLN A 102 -31.29 -4.20 4.27
C GLN A 102 -30.11 -3.99 5.22
N ASP A 103 -28.95 -4.59 4.95
CA ASP A 103 -27.76 -4.41 5.78
C ASP A 103 -27.21 -2.98 5.64
N ILE A 104 -27.21 -2.44 4.42
CA ILE A 104 -26.79 -1.06 4.15
C ILE A 104 -27.78 -0.07 4.79
N GLN A 105 -29.09 -0.32 4.64
CA GLN A 105 -30.13 0.49 5.28
C GLN A 105 -29.97 0.51 6.80
N ALA A 106 -29.69 -0.64 7.42
CA ALA A 106 -29.46 -0.73 8.87
C ALA A 106 -28.23 0.08 9.33
N VAL A 107 -27.15 0.08 8.56
CA VAL A 107 -25.95 0.89 8.85
C VAL A 107 -26.24 2.38 8.70
N LEU A 108 -26.98 2.80 7.66
CA LEU A 108 -27.39 4.19 7.49
C LEU A 108 -28.29 4.67 8.64
N HIS A 109 -29.25 3.83 9.07
CA HIS A 109 -30.07 4.11 10.25
C HIS A 109 -29.24 4.31 11.51
N ALA A 110 -28.23 3.45 11.74
CA ALA A 110 -27.33 3.60 12.87
C ALA A 110 -26.53 4.91 12.80
N GLY A 111 -26.10 5.34 11.60
CA GLY A 111 -25.45 6.63 11.37
C GLY A 111 -26.37 7.81 11.67
N HIS A 112 -27.61 7.80 11.17
CA HIS A 112 -28.59 8.86 11.45
C HIS A 112 -28.99 8.93 12.92
N ALA A 113 -29.17 7.80 13.59
CA ALA A 113 -29.46 7.77 15.02
C ALA A 113 -28.33 8.43 15.85
N GLN A 114 -27.07 8.28 15.43
CA GLN A 114 -25.96 8.99 16.05
C GLN A 114 -25.97 10.49 15.77
N LEU A 115 -26.33 10.89 14.55
CA LEU A 115 -26.47 12.30 14.20
C LEU A 115 -27.57 12.97 15.05
N ILE A 116 -28.74 12.34 15.17
CA ILE A 116 -29.84 12.80 16.03
C ILE A 116 -29.39 12.85 17.49
N GLY A 117 -28.73 11.81 17.98
CA GLY A 117 -28.18 11.79 19.34
C GLY A 117 -27.18 12.92 19.62
N LEU A 118 -26.42 13.36 18.61
CA LEU A 118 -25.53 14.50 18.72
C LEU A 118 -26.30 15.83 18.80
N PHE A 119 -27.39 15.99 18.04
CA PHE A 119 -28.30 17.14 18.14
C PHE A 119 -28.98 17.19 19.52
N ASP A 120 -29.46 16.06 20.02
CA ASP A 120 -30.05 15.95 21.37
C ASP A 120 -29.05 16.26 22.47
N ALA A 121 -27.81 15.78 22.34
CA ALA A 121 -26.76 16.07 23.30
C ALA A 121 -26.37 17.55 23.29
N LEU A 122 -26.35 18.17 22.11
CA LEU A 122 -26.14 19.61 21.97
C LEU A 122 -27.29 20.39 22.65
N ALA A 123 -28.55 19.94 22.49
CA ALA A 123 -29.74 20.50 23.15
C ALA A 123 -29.74 20.35 24.67
N GLY A 124 -29.36 19.17 25.16
CA GLY A 124 -29.27 18.86 26.58
C GLY A 124 -27.99 19.40 27.26
N SER A 125 -27.08 20.04 26.51
CA SER A 125 -25.72 20.37 26.97
C SER A 125 -24.97 19.15 27.55
N THR A 126 -25.26 17.96 27.03
CA THR A 126 -24.60 16.70 27.41
C THR A 126 -23.55 16.32 26.37
N SER A 127 -22.63 15.42 26.71
CA SER A 127 -21.63 14.93 25.75
C SER A 127 -21.97 13.51 25.34
N LEU A 128 -22.43 13.34 24.09
CA LEU A 128 -22.56 12.01 23.50
C LEU A 128 -21.19 11.50 23.07
N LYS A 129 -20.95 10.20 23.24
CA LYS A 129 -19.84 9.51 22.60
C LYS A 129 -20.35 8.94 21.28
N ILE A 130 -19.59 9.16 20.21
CA ILE A 130 -19.81 8.46 18.95
C ILE A 130 -19.45 6.99 19.17
N ASP A 131 -20.32 6.08 18.75
CA ASP A 131 -19.97 4.67 18.72
C ASP A 131 -19.05 4.43 17.53
N LYS A 132 -17.84 3.94 17.83
CA LYS A 132 -16.82 3.67 16.83
C LYS A 132 -17.27 2.55 15.89
N GLN A 133 -18.05 1.59 16.37
CA GLN A 133 -18.51 0.49 15.53
C GLN A 133 -19.35 1.01 14.35
N VAL A 134 -20.23 1.97 14.57
CA VAL A 134 -21.05 2.57 13.51
C VAL A 134 -20.21 3.36 12.50
N ILE A 135 -19.12 3.98 12.95
CA ILE A 135 -18.17 4.63 12.02
C ILE A 135 -17.52 3.56 11.15
N ASP A 136 -16.99 2.50 11.76
CA ASP A 136 -16.35 1.40 11.05
C ASP A 136 -17.35 0.72 10.07
N ASP A 137 -18.63 0.59 10.46
CA ASP A 137 -19.70 0.03 9.63
C ASP A 137 -20.07 0.97 8.46
N LEU A 138 -20.20 2.30 8.69
CA LEU A 138 -20.43 3.28 7.63
C LEU A 138 -19.29 3.30 6.62
N GLN A 139 -18.06 3.23 7.11
CA GLN A 139 -16.85 3.10 6.28
C GLN A 139 -16.91 1.86 5.41
N SER A 140 -17.37 0.71 5.95
CA SER A 140 -17.47 -0.54 5.18
C SER A 140 -18.34 -0.42 3.92
N ILE A 141 -19.37 0.44 3.92
CA ILE A 141 -20.27 0.64 2.78
C ILE A 141 -19.49 1.05 1.52
N TYR A 142 -18.51 1.94 1.67
CA TYR A 142 -17.76 2.50 0.55
C TYR A 142 -16.30 2.00 0.50
N GLN A 143 -15.75 1.52 1.61
CA GLN A 143 -14.36 1.11 1.73
C GLN A 143 -14.12 -0.37 1.38
N GLU A 144 -15.12 -1.25 1.51
CA GLU A 144 -15.06 -2.63 1.00
C GLU A 144 -15.42 -2.76 -0.48
N ARG A 145 -15.80 -1.66 -1.14
CA ARG A 145 -16.21 -1.67 -2.55
C ARG A 145 -15.55 -0.63 -3.45
N ASP A 146 -14.62 0.16 -2.94
CA ASP A 146 -13.64 0.87 -3.77
C ASP A 146 -12.61 -0.10 -4.42
N GLU A 147 -12.60 -1.38 -4.03
CA GLU A 147 -11.98 -2.46 -4.82
C GLU A 147 -12.89 -2.94 -5.98
N ASN A 148 -14.13 -2.44 -6.09
CA ASN A 148 -15.13 -2.81 -7.09
C ASN A 148 -15.54 -1.64 -8.02
N GLU A 149 -14.65 -0.67 -8.23
CA GLU A 149 -14.52 -0.02 -9.56
C GLU A 149 -13.65 -0.87 -10.50
N ASP A 150 -13.45 -2.16 -10.19
CA ASP A 150 -12.87 -3.12 -11.11
C ASP A 150 -13.93 -3.61 -12.11
N VAL A 151 -13.94 -2.90 -13.23
CA VAL A 151 -14.70 -3.17 -14.45
C VAL A 151 -14.32 -4.53 -15.01
N GLY A 152 -14.79 -5.64 -14.44
CA GLY A 152 -14.79 -6.97 -15.08
C GLY A 152 -13.46 -7.43 -15.66
N PHE A 153 -12.33 -6.91 -15.18
CA PHE A 153 -11.02 -7.20 -15.72
C PHE A 153 -10.13 -7.87 -14.68
N ILE A 154 -9.17 -8.66 -15.13
CA ILE A 154 -8.28 -9.45 -14.28
C ILE A 154 -6.89 -9.35 -14.87
N VAL A 155 -5.94 -8.74 -14.16
CA VAL A 155 -4.52 -8.81 -14.52
C VAL A 155 -3.84 -9.89 -13.68
N ARG A 156 -3.20 -10.86 -14.33
CA ARG A 156 -2.51 -11.97 -13.65
C ARG A 156 -1.07 -12.06 -14.08
N ALA A 157 -0.19 -12.32 -13.12
CA ALA A 157 1.17 -12.72 -13.38
C ALA A 157 1.21 -14.22 -13.73
N VAL A 158 1.68 -14.54 -14.94
CA VAL A 158 1.99 -15.91 -15.37
C VAL A 158 3.50 -16.07 -15.43
N PRO A 159 4.09 -17.09 -14.78
CA PRO A 159 5.54 -17.25 -14.78
C PRO A 159 6.07 -17.56 -16.19
N ALA A 160 7.15 -16.87 -16.59
CA ALA A 160 7.87 -17.19 -17.81
C ALA A 160 8.38 -18.64 -17.77
N THR A 161 8.26 -19.35 -18.90
CA THR A 161 8.66 -20.77 -19.00
C THR A 161 10.18 -20.92 -19.04
N GLU A 162 10.88 -19.97 -19.66
CA GLU A 162 12.33 -19.95 -19.82
C GLU A 162 12.87 -18.54 -19.58
N LEU A 163 14.01 -18.44 -18.91
CA LEU A 163 14.67 -17.18 -18.58
C LEU A 163 15.98 -17.08 -19.35
N GLN A 164 16.11 -16.01 -20.11
CA GLN A 164 17.36 -15.68 -20.79
C GLN A 164 18.10 -14.62 -19.99
N PHE A 165 19.27 -14.98 -19.46
CA PHE A 165 20.10 -14.05 -18.69
C PHE A 165 21.00 -13.22 -19.59
N GLU A 166 21.16 -11.94 -19.23
CA GLU A 166 22.18 -11.05 -19.76
C GLU A 166 23.35 -10.98 -18.76
N THR A 167 24.53 -11.40 -19.19
CA THR A 167 25.76 -11.16 -18.44
C THR A 167 26.17 -9.71 -18.60
N ILE A 168 26.39 -8.99 -17.49
CA ILE A 168 26.81 -7.59 -17.53
C ILE A 168 28.33 -7.55 -17.64
N ASP A 169 28.82 -7.19 -18.84
CA ASP A 169 30.25 -7.00 -19.15
C ASP A 169 30.51 -5.53 -19.46
N THR A 170 30.36 -4.71 -18.42
CA THR A 170 30.47 -3.25 -18.45
C THR A 170 31.55 -2.80 -17.49
N ASP A 171 32.14 -1.63 -17.76
CA ASP A 171 33.04 -0.97 -16.82
C ASP A 171 32.40 -0.90 -15.42
N ILE A 172 33.16 -1.29 -14.40
CA ILE A 172 32.68 -1.35 -13.01
C ILE A 172 32.23 0.03 -12.54
N GLU A 173 32.96 1.09 -12.90
CA GLU A 173 32.60 2.46 -12.49
C GLU A 173 31.26 2.89 -13.12
N LEU A 174 31.04 2.56 -14.40
CA LEU A 174 29.77 2.86 -15.08
C LEU A 174 28.60 2.04 -14.53
N LEU A 175 28.86 0.79 -14.16
CA LEU A 175 27.86 -0.08 -13.55
C LEU A 175 27.48 0.40 -12.15
N GLU A 176 28.46 0.79 -11.33
CA GLU A 176 28.23 1.33 -9.98
C GLU A 176 27.42 2.62 -10.04
N ILE A 177 27.79 3.57 -10.91
CA ILE A 177 27.02 4.81 -11.12
C ILE A 177 25.58 4.49 -11.53
N PHE A 178 25.39 3.57 -12.47
CA PHE A 178 24.05 3.17 -12.89
C PHE A 178 23.24 2.54 -11.75
N LEU A 179 23.85 1.67 -10.94
CA LEU A 179 23.14 1.00 -9.84
C LEU A 179 22.77 1.97 -8.72
N GLU A 180 23.64 2.92 -8.39
CA GLU A 180 23.33 4.00 -7.44
C GLU A 180 22.15 4.84 -7.94
N GLU A 181 22.21 5.31 -9.19
CA GLU A 181 21.13 6.09 -9.79
C GLU A 181 19.83 5.29 -9.92
N ALA A 182 19.91 4.01 -10.29
CA ALA A 182 18.74 3.13 -10.40
C ALA A 182 18.07 2.93 -9.04
N GLN A 183 18.83 2.75 -7.95
CA GLN A 183 18.28 2.53 -6.61
C GLN A 183 17.59 3.80 -6.05
N GLU A 184 18.16 4.98 -6.30
CA GLU A 184 17.54 6.26 -5.97
C GLU A 184 16.25 6.47 -6.78
N LEU A 185 16.29 6.17 -8.08
CA LEU A 185 15.16 6.35 -8.98
C LEU A 185 14.05 5.31 -8.73
N ASP A 186 14.36 4.11 -8.23
CA ASP A 186 13.38 3.09 -7.85
C ASP A 186 12.45 3.63 -6.74
N THR A 187 13.04 4.24 -5.71
CA THR A 187 12.27 4.88 -4.63
C THR A 187 11.44 6.07 -5.14
N ALA A 188 12.01 6.90 -6.03
CA ALA A 188 11.30 8.04 -6.60
C ALA A 188 10.18 7.62 -7.58
N LEU A 189 10.35 6.50 -8.28
CA LEU A 189 9.32 5.86 -9.11
C LEU A 189 8.15 5.42 -8.26
N ASP A 190 8.39 4.70 -7.16
CA ASP A 190 7.34 4.25 -6.23
C ASP A 190 6.54 5.41 -5.66
N GLU A 191 7.19 6.48 -5.21
CA GLU A 191 6.50 7.67 -4.69
C GLU A 191 5.62 8.33 -5.76
N SER A 192 6.16 8.46 -6.97
CA SER A 192 5.45 9.07 -8.11
C SER A 192 4.31 8.19 -8.60
N PHE A 193 4.49 6.87 -8.54
CA PHE A 193 3.48 5.87 -8.89
C PHE A 193 2.32 5.90 -7.89
N ASN A 194 2.61 5.95 -6.59
CA ASN A 194 1.58 6.08 -5.56
C ASN A 194 0.75 7.38 -5.70
N LYS A 195 1.39 8.49 -6.07
CA LYS A 195 0.68 9.75 -6.38
C LYS A 195 -0.25 9.60 -7.60
N TRP A 196 0.16 8.86 -8.62
CA TRP A 196 -0.66 8.56 -9.78
C TRP A 196 -1.77 7.55 -9.46
N ARG A 197 -1.51 6.56 -8.58
CA ARG A 197 -2.52 5.61 -8.11
C ARG A 197 -3.62 6.29 -7.31
N ALA A 198 -3.27 7.27 -6.49
CA ALA A 198 -4.24 8.05 -5.71
C ALA A 198 -5.11 8.98 -6.59
N ASP A 199 -4.59 9.43 -7.73
CA ASP A 199 -5.33 10.21 -8.72
C ASP A 199 -4.82 9.87 -10.13
N ILE A 200 -5.55 9.00 -10.82
CA ILE A 200 -5.17 8.49 -12.14
C ILE A 200 -5.16 9.57 -13.23
N THR A 201 -5.84 10.70 -12.97
CA THR A 201 -5.88 11.86 -13.87
C THR A 201 -4.71 12.81 -13.65
N ASN A 202 -3.82 12.54 -12.68
CA ASN A 202 -2.68 13.38 -12.34
C ASN A 202 -1.57 13.34 -13.40
N ILE A 203 -1.67 14.21 -14.40
CA ILE A 203 -0.70 14.35 -15.50
C ILE A 203 0.71 14.71 -14.99
N ASN A 204 0.82 15.42 -13.87
CA ASN A 204 2.14 15.78 -13.32
C ASN A 204 2.86 14.54 -12.79
N ALA A 205 2.16 13.65 -12.09
CA ALA A 205 2.73 12.37 -11.66
C ALA A 205 3.19 11.52 -12.86
N LEU A 206 2.36 11.43 -13.92
CA LEU A 206 2.71 10.76 -15.17
C LEU A 206 3.98 11.31 -15.84
N LYS A 207 4.14 12.64 -15.92
CA LYS A 207 5.34 13.28 -16.48
C LYS A 207 6.60 13.02 -15.65
N VAL A 208 6.46 12.90 -14.33
CA VAL A 208 7.57 12.59 -13.44
C VAL A 208 7.99 11.12 -13.61
N LEU A 209 7.02 10.19 -13.65
CA LEU A 209 7.25 8.77 -13.96
C LEU A 209 7.97 8.60 -15.30
N GLN A 210 7.49 9.25 -16.37
CA GLN A 210 8.12 9.23 -17.69
C GLN A 210 9.58 9.69 -17.63
N ARG A 211 9.87 10.76 -16.87
CA ARG A 211 11.24 11.29 -16.72
C ARG A 211 12.16 10.32 -15.99
N HIS A 212 11.69 9.71 -14.91
CA HIS A 212 12.49 8.71 -14.18
C HIS A 212 12.84 7.53 -15.08
N LEU A 213 11.87 7.01 -15.84
CA LEU A 213 12.13 5.95 -16.82
C LEU A 213 13.08 6.40 -17.93
N HIS A 214 12.96 7.63 -18.43
CA HIS A 214 13.88 8.16 -19.42
C HIS A 214 15.33 8.15 -18.93
N THR A 215 15.54 8.55 -17.67
CA THR A 215 16.86 8.54 -17.02
C THR A 215 17.37 7.11 -16.83
N ILE A 216 16.56 6.19 -16.29
CA ILE A 216 16.93 4.77 -16.14
C ILE A 216 17.28 4.15 -17.50
N LYS A 217 16.50 4.43 -18.55
CA LYS A 217 16.79 3.98 -19.91
C LYS A 217 18.14 4.51 -20.38
N GLY A 218 18.41 5.81 -20.18
CA GLY A 218 19.69 6.43 -20.53
C GLY A 218 20.86 5.75 -19.83
N GLY A 219 20.78 5.60 -18.50
CA GLY A 219 21.77 4.94 -17.66
C GLY A 219 21.99 3.48 -18.07
N ALA A 220 20.92 2.71 -18.26
CA ALA A 220 21.01 1.31 -18.68
C ALA A 220 21.68 1.15 -20.05
N ARG A 221 21.39 2.04 -21.01
CA ARG A 221 22.05 2.04 -22.33
C ARG A 221 23.52 2.43 -22.25
N MET A 222 23.87 3.41 -21.41
CA MET A 222 25.26 3.81 -21.16
C MET A 222 26.04 2.67 -20.50
N ALA A 223 25.42 1.97 -19.55
CA ALA A 223 25.96 0.80 -18.88
C ALA A 223 25.82 -0.50 -19.71
N GLY A 224 25.36 -0.45 -20.97
CA GLY A 224 25.26 -1.62 -21.84
C GLY A 224 24.25 -2.70 -21.41
N ILE A 225 23.37 -2.41 -20.45
CA ILE A 225 22.36 -3.33 -19.91
C ILE A 225 21.11 -3.27 -20.79
N ARG A 226 21.04 -4.13 -21.80
CA ARG A 226 19.95 -4.10 -22.79
C ARG A 226 18.63 -4.53 -22.19
N SER A 227 18.64 -5.53 -21.31
CA SER A 227 17.41 -6.10 -20.79
C SER A 227 16.57 -5.10 -19.98
N ILE A 228 17.21 -4.19 -19.23
CA ILE A 228 16.55 -3.09 -18.52
C ILE A 228 16.18 -1.97 -19.51
N GLY A 229 17.12 -1.61 -20.40
CA GLY A 229 16.91 -0.53 -21.36
C GLY A 229 15.77 -0.80 -22.36
N ASP A 230 15.50 -2.06 -22.68
CA ASP A 230 14.40 -2.47 -23.55
C ASP A 230 13.05 -2.43 -22.82
N LEU A 231 12.96 -2.97 -21.60
CA LEU A 231 11.71 -2.95 -20.81
C LEU A 231 11.33 -1.51 -20.42
N THR A 232 12.30 -0.71 -19.98
CA THR A 232 12.10 0.69 -19.60
C THR A 232 11.60 1.53 -20.77
N HIS A 233 12.08 1.26 -21.99
CA HIS A 233 11.64 1.95 -23.20
C HIS A 233 10.15 1.72 -23.51
N GLU A 234 9.68 0.47 -23.38
CA GLU A 234 8.26 0.17 -23.58
C GLU A 234 7.40 0.79 -22.47
N ALA A 235 7.86 0.71 -21.21
CA ALA A 235 7.18 1.35 -20.08
C ALA A 235 7.05 2.88 -20.27
N GLU A 236 8.12 3.53 -20.71
CA GLU A 236 8.15 4.97 -21.01
C GLU A 236 7.18 5.32 -22.15
N SER A 237 7.07 4.47 -23.18
CA SER A 237 6.15 4.66 -24.31
C SER A 237 4.68 4.60 -23.86
N VAL A 238 4.35 3.71 -22.91
CA VAL A 238 3.00 3.64 -22.31
C VAL A 238 2.69 4.95 -21.57
N TYR A 239 3.59 5.43 -20.71
CA TYR A 239 3.39 6.71 -20.01
C TYR A 239 3.30 7.90 -20.97
N GLU A 240 4.12 7.95 -22.02
CA GLU A 240 4.02 8.97 -23.06
C GLU A 240 2.63 8.97 -23.70
N SER A 241 2.06 7.80 -23.98
CA SER A 241 0.72 7.68 -24.56
C SER A 241 -0.38 8.29 -23.68
N PHE A 242 -0.23 8.22 -22.35
CA PHE A 242 -1.14 8.86 -21.39
C PHE A 242 -0.92 10.38 -21.35
N VAL A 243 0.33 10.83 -21.28
CA VAL A 243 0.68 12.26 -21.23
C VAL A 243 0.23 13.00 -22.49
N GLU A 244 0.34 12.36 -23.65
CA GLU A 244 -0.12 12.91 -24.94
C GLU A 244 -1.63 12.71 -25.19
N ASN A 245 -2.36 12.12 -24.23
CA ASN A 245 -3.77 11.83 -24.33
C ASN A 245 -4.13 10.97 -25.57
N ARG A 246 -3.17 10.16 -26.06
CA ARG A 246 -3.42 9.13 -27.09
C ARG A 246 -4.22 7.97 -26.51
N ARG A 247 -4.08 7.74 -25.20
CA ARG A 247 -4.82 6.75 -24.43
C ARG A 247 -5.21 7.31 -23.06
N ALA A 248 -6.39 6.91 -22.58
CA ALA A 248 -6.81 7.20 -21.21
C ALA A 248 -6.15 6.21 -20.22
N PRO A 249 -5.56 6.70 -19.12
CA PRO A 249 -5.13 5.82 -18.05
C PRO A 249 -6.35 5.18 -17.36
N THR A 250 -6.27 3.89 -17.04
CA THR A 250 -7.36 3.12 -16.38
C THR A 250 -6.80 2.32 -15.21
N ALA A 251 -7.66 1.85 -14.30
CA ALA A 251 -7.26 0.97 -13.20
C ALA A 251 -6.49 -0.27 -13.69
N GLN A 252 -6.89 -0.84 -14.83
CA GLN A 252 -6.18 -1.95 -15.44
C GLN A 252 -4.74 -1.60 -15.84
N TRP A 253 -4.52 -0.39 -16.34
CA TRP A 253 -3.16 0.09 -16.62
C TRP A 253 -2.36 0.33 -15.36
N LEU A 254 -2.97 0.70 -14.23
CA LEU A 254 -2.26 0.76 -12.95
C LEU A 254 -1.70 -0.62 -12.59
N GLU A 255 -2.52 -1.68 -12.64
CA GLU A 255 -2.05 -3.04 -12.33
C GLU A 255 -0.95 -3.53 -13.29
N ILE A 256 -1.14 -3.30 -14.59
CA ILE A 256 -0.14 -3.66 -15.61
C ILE A 256 1.19 -2.94 -15.32
N MET A 257 1.14 -1.62 -15.07
CA MET A 257 2.35 -0.83 -14.86
C MET A 257 3.04 -1.12 -13.53
N GLN A 258 2.29 -1.49 -12.48
CA GLN A 258 2.89 -1.97 -11.22
C GLN A 258 3.71 -3.24 -11.47
N MET A 259 3.15 -4.23 -12.17
CA MET A 259 3.88 -5.48 -12.50
C MET A 259 5.15 -5.23 -13.33
N VAL A 260 5.12 -4.23 -14.22
CA VAL A 260 6.29 -3.80 -14.99
C VAL A 260 7.35 -3.18 -14.10
N GLN A 261 6.97 -2.28 -13.18
CA GLN A 261 7.90 -1.68 -12.21
C GLN A 261 8.53 -2.74 -11.31
N ASP A 262 7.73 -3.65 -10.74
CA ASP A 262 8.21 -4.74 -9.91
C ASP A 262 9.24 -5.62 -10.67
N THR A 263 8.99 -5.86 -11.96
CA THR A 263 9.91 -6.61 -12.82
C THR A 263 11.22 -5.85 -13.06
N MET A 264 11.18 -4.53 -13.22
CA MET A 264 12.37 -3.69 -13.35
C MET A 264 13.20 -3.68 -12.07
N SER A 265 12.57 -3.50 -10.91
CA SER A 265 13.25 -3.54 -9.61
C SER A 265 13.89 -4.92 -9.39
N LEU A 266 13.24 -6.00 -9.83
CA LEU A 266 13.80 -7.34 -9.81
C LEU A 266 15.02 -7.51 -10.73
N GLN A 267 15.02 -6.90 -11.93
CA GLN A 267 16.19 -6.88 -12.80
C GLN A 267 17.38 -6.18 -12.12
N VAL A 268 17.16 -5.01 -11.52
CA VAL A 268 18.20 -4.26 -10.80
C VAL A 268 18.74 -5.08 -9.62
N MET A 269 17.85 -5.65 -8.79
CA MET A 269 18.23 -6.53 -7.67
C MET A 269 19.06 -7.74 -8.12
N HIS A 270 18.71 -8.32 -9.26
CA HIS A 270 19.44 -9.47 -9.81
C HIS A 270 20.85 -9.08 -10.31
N ILE A 271 21.03 -7.86 -10.82
CA ILE A 271 22.36 -7.33 -11.16
C ILE A 271 23.20 -7.13 -9.91
N VAL A 272 22.64 -6.52 -8.86
CA VAL A 272 23.35 -6.32 -7.58
C VAL A 272 23.79 -7.66 -6.97
N SER A 273 22.91 -8.66 -7.00
CA SER A 273 23.16 -9.94 -6.33
C SER A 273 24.03 -10.91 -7.15
N HIS A 274 23.88 -10.92 -8.48
CA HIS A 274 24.45 -11.95 -9.35
C HIS A 274 25.27 -11.42 -10.52
N LYS A 275 25.42 -10.09 -10.66
CA LYS A 275 26.04 -9.43 -11.84
C LYS A 275 25.46 -9.88 -13.18
N LYS A 276 24.17 -10.24 -13.17
CA LYS A 276 23.41 -10.66 -14.34
C LYS A 276 22.07 -9.95 -14.31
N SER A 277 21.54 -9.63 -15.47
CA SER A 277 20.13 -9.29 -15.63
C SER A 277 19.42 -10.39 -16.39
N PHE A 278 18.14 -10.23 -16.69
CA PHE A 278 17.36 -11.16 -17.49
C PHE A 278 16.46 -10.41 -18.48
N PHE A 279 16.26 -10.99 -19.65
CA PHE A 279 15.37 -10.45 -20.68
C PHE A 279 13.90 -10.79 -20.40
N THR A 280 13.02 -9.91 -20.88
CA THR A 280 11.56 -10.01 -20.72
C THR A 280 10.83 -9.89 -22.07
N PRO A 281 11.21 -10.67 -23.10
CA PRO A 281 10.73 -10.44 -24.46
C PRO A 281 9.21 -10.62 -24.58
N GLU A 282 8.61 -11.54 -23.83
CA GLU A 282 7.16 -11.74 -23.79
C GLU A 282 6.46 -10.52 -23.19
N LEU A 283 6.91 -10.03 -22.03
CA LEU A 283 6.35 -8.84 -21.38
C LEU A 283 6.45 -7.59 -22.26
N ILE A 284 7.61 -7.41 -22.90
CA ILE A 284 7.86 -6.32 -23.87
C ILE A 284 6.86 -6.39 -25.03
N GLU A 285 6.67 -7.57 -25.62
CA GLU A 285 5.74 -7.74 -26.72
C GLU A 285 4.28 -7.56 -26.27
N GLN A 286 3.93 -8.03 -25.07
CA GLN A 286 2.61 -7.80 -24.48
C GLN A 286 2.34 -6.31 -24.27
N LEU A 287 3.29 -5.55 -23.70
CA LEU A 287 3.14 -4.10 -23.54
C LEU A 287 2.94 -3.41 -24.89
N ARG A 288 3.69 -3.77 -25.93
CA ARG A 288 3.50 -3.24 -27.29
C ARG A 288 2.13 -3.55 -27.87
N GLN A 289 1.61 -4.75 -27.62
CA GLN A 289 0.30 -5.16 -28.11
C GLN A 289 -0.83 -4.42 -27.38
N LEU A 290 -0.74 -4.32 -26.06
CA LEU A 290 -1.67 -3.56 -25.22
C LEU A 290 -1.62 -2.07 -25.57
N GLU A 291 -0.42 -1.54 -25.83
CA GLU A 291 -0.18 -0.14 -26.21
C GLU A 291 -0.73 0.19 -27.61
N LYS A 292 -0.91 -0.79 -28.49
CA LYS A 292 -1.57 -0.64 -29.80
C LYS A 292 -3.06 -0.98 -29.79
N ALA A 293 -3.54 -1.70 -28.78
CA ALA A 293 -4.93 -2.12 -28.69
C ALA A 293 -5.85 -0.92 -28.44
N LYS A 294 -6.98 -0.84 -29.16
CA LYS A 294 -7.99 0.23 -28.94
C LYS A 294 -8.66 0.12 -27.58
N THR A 295 -8.87 -1.11 -27.11
CA THR A 295 -9.47 -1.45 -25.82
C THR A 295 -8.65 -2.58 -25.22
N LEU A 296 -8.44 -2.53 -23.90
CA LEU A 296 -7.78 -3.63 -23.20
C LEU A 296 -8.71 -4.84 -23.10
N PRO A 297 -8.18 -6.08 -23.13
CA PRO A 297 -8.95 -7.29 -22.83
C PRO A 297 -9.43 -7.29 -21.38
N GLU A 298 -10.56 -7.96 -21.09
CA GLU A 298 -11.00 -8.21 -19.71
C GLU A 298 -9.94 -9.00 -18.93
N VAL A 299 -9.39 -10.08 -19.49
CA VAL A 299 -8.32 -10.84 -18.82
C VAL A 299 -6.98 -10.55 -19.48
N VAL A 300 -6.01 -10.07 -18.71
CA VAL A 300 -4.64 -9.80 -19.13
C VAL A 300 -3.69 -10.68 -18.32
N ASP A 301 -3.22 -11.75 -18.94
CA ASP A 301 -2.18 -12.61 -18.37
C ASP A 301 -0.80 -12.07 -18.79
N LEU A 302 -0.12 -11.35 -17.90
CA LEU A 302 1.24 -10.84 -18.13
C LEU A 302 2.27 -11.92 -17.83
N VAL A 303 3.16 -12.18 -18.78
CA VAL A 303 4.25 -13.14 -18.59
C VAL A 303 5.38 -12.46 -17.81
N ILE A 304 5.44 -12.75 -16.51
CA ILE A 304 6.46 -12.20 -15.63
C ILE A 304 7.59 -13.21 -15.44
N PRO A 305 8.84 -12.83 -15.71
CA PRO A 305 9.98 -13.66 -15.41
C PRO A 305 10.19 -13.75 -13.90
N VAL A 306 10.23 -14.98 -13.39
CA VAL A 306 10.55 -15.26 -11.98
C VAL A 306 11.90 -15.96 -11.94
N PRO A 307 13.02 -15.24 -11.74
CA PRO A 307 14.34 -15.84 -11.62
C PRO A 307 14.31 -16.91 -10.53
N LYS A 308 14.32 -18.17 -10.93
CA LYS A 308 14.62 -19.25 -9.99
C LYS A 308 16.07 -19.03 -9.56
N ASN A 309 16.34 -19.00 -8.26
CA ASN A 309 17.68 -19.04 -7.70
C ASN A 309 18.41 -20.29 -8.22
N HIS A 310 18.99 -20.23 -9.42
CA HIS A 310 19.86 -21.24 -9.98
C HIS A 310 21.22 -21.13 -9.30
N PHE A 311 21.35 -21.81 -8.16
CA PHE A 311 22.61 -22.45 -7.80
C PHE A 311 22.95 -23.44 -8.91
N GLU A 312 23.63 -23.01 -9.97
CA GLU A 312 24.29 -23.96 -10.85
C GLU A 312 25.52 -24.52 -10.12
N PRO A 313 25.59 -25.84 -9.90
CA PRO A 313 26.79 -26.46 -9.35
C PRO A 313 27.87 -26.36 -10.43
N THR A 314 28.81 -25.43 -10.25
CA THR A 314 30.03 -25.45 -11.06
C THR A 314 30.73 -26.78 -10.77
N GLU A 315 30.77 -27.66 -11.76
CA GLU A 315 31.55 -28.90 -11.73
C GLU A 315 33.01 -28.57 -11.41
N ARG A 316 33.37 -28.68 -10.13
CA ARG A 316 34.75 -28.91 -9.71
C ARG A 316 34.83 -30.33 -9.22
N SER A 317 35.16 -31.21 -10.18
CA SER A 317 35.75 -32.52 -9.93
C SER A 317 36.87 -32.38 -8.90
N ILE A 318 36.64 -32.85 -7.69
CA ILE A 318 37.70 -33.34 -6.81
C ILE A 318 37.22 -34.69 -6.29
N ALA A 319 37.78 -35.74 -6.89
CA ALA A 319 37.65 -37.11 -6.44
C ALA A 319 38.15 -37.23 -4.99
N VAL A 320 37.31 -37.69 -4.07
CA VAL A 320 37.76 -38.30 -2.81
C VAL A 320 36.81 -39.44 -2.41
N ASN A 321 37.44 -40.57 -2.12
CA ASN A 321 36.89 -41.84 -1.66
C ASN A 321 35.86 -41.71 -0.54
N VAL A 322 34.74 -42.43 -0.70
CA VAL A 322 33.80 -42.75 0.38
C VAL A 322 34.27 -44.02 1.07
N VAL A 323 34.58 -43.92 2.37
CA VAL A 323 34.39 -45.01 3.32
C VAL A 323 33.13 -44.66 4.11
N ASP A 324 32.08 -45.40 3.76
CA ASP A 324 31.06 -46.07 4.57
C ASP A 324 30.30 -45.39 5.73
N SER A 325 29.03 -45.80 5.76
CA SER A 325 28.06 -45.89 6.85
C SER A 325 27.25 -44.66 7.26
N ASP A 326 26.01 -44.65 6.75
CA ASP A 326 24.75 -44.61 7.51
C ASP A 326 24.58 -43.55 8.62
N ASN A 327 23.81 -42.51 8.32
CA ASN A 327 22.67 -42.15 9.17
C ASN A 327 21.66 -41.26 8.42
N GLU A 328 20.42 -41.71 8.36
CA GLU A 328 19.25 -40.87 8.04
C GLU A 328 19.11 -39.78 9.11
N ALA A 329 19.45 -38.54 8.75
CA ALA A 329 19.08 -37.36 9.52
C ALA A 329 18.55 -36.29 8.57
N VAL A 330 17.30 -35.93 8.79
CA VAL A 330 16.63 -34.71 8.33
C VAL A 330 17.65 -33.57 8.28
N SER A 331 17.86 -33.00 7.10
CA SER A 331 18.76 -31.86 6.88
C SER A 331 18.23 -30.62 7.60
N THR A 332 18.45 -30.55 8.91
CA THR A 332 18.47 -29.29 9.64
C THR A 332 19.60 -28.46 9.05
N LEU A 333 19.27 -27.34 8.41
CA LEU A 333 20.20 -26.27 8.06
C LEU A 333 21.09 -26.04 9.28
N SER A 334 22.37 -26.43 9.19
CA SER A 334 23.30 -26.25 10.30
C SER A 334 23.54 -24.74 10.44
N LEU A 335 23.31 -24.21 11.65
CA LEU A 335 23.54 -22.79 11.95
C LEU A 335 24.96 -22.34 11.52
N ASP A 336 25.93 -23.25 11.62
CA ASP A 336 27.32 -23.02 11.17
C ASP A 336 27.47 -22.88 9.65
N SER A 337 26.65 -23.54 8.84
CA SER A 337 26.67 -23.34 7.38
C SER A 337 26.03 -22.00 6.99
N MET A 338 24.98 -21.58 7.69
CA MET A 338 24.32 -20.28 7.45
C MET A 338 25.23 -19.11 7.86
N ILE A 339 25.97 -19.23 8.98
CA ILE A 339 26.93 -18.20 9.41
C ILE A 339 28.07 -18.07 8.39
N LYS A 340 28.61 -19.19 7.88
CA LYS A 340 29.69 -19.15 6.87
C LYS A 340 29.21 -18.64 5.51
N GLN A 341 27.98 -18.93 5.11
CA GLN A 341 27.39 -18.40 3.87
C GLN A 341 27.01 -16.92 3.99
N SER A 342 26.62 -16.46 5.18
CA SER A 342 26.26 -15.05 5.41
C SER A 342 27.41 -14.08 5.15
N TRP A 343 28.66 -14.54 5.18
CA TRP A 343 29.85 -13.70 4.99
C TRP A 343 30.66 -14.10 3.76
N ALA A 344 30.02 -14.75 2.78
CA ALA A 344 30.70 -15.24 1.57
C ALA A 344 31.38 -14.13 0.74
N ASN A 345 30.94 -12.87 0.90
CA ASN A 345 31.44 -11.69 0.17
C ASN A 345 32.35 -10.78 1.02
N GLY A 346 32.86 -11.28 2.16
CA GLY A 346 33.73 -10.54 3.08
C GLY A 346 33.01 -10.14 4.37
N LEU A 347 33.77 -10.06 5.47
CA LEU A 347 33.24 -9.55 6.74
C LEU A 347 32.90 -8.06 6.61
N PRO A 348 31.83 -7.60 7.28
CA PRO A 348 31.40 -6.21 7.22
C PRO A 348 32.32 -5.35 8.09
N ASP A 349 32.13 -4.04 8.03
CA ASP A 349 32.76 -3.14 8.99
C ASP A 349 32.37 -3.54 10.44
N PRO A 350 33.35 -3.75 11.35
CA PRO A 350 33.10 -4.18 12.72
C PRO A 350 32.19 -3.25 13.52
N ASP A 351 32.24 -1.94 13.25
CA ASP A 351 31.44 -0.94 13.96
C ASP A 351 29.99 -0.99 13.49
N ILE A 352 29.75 -1.16 12.18
CA ILE A 352 28.40 -1.32 11.62
C ILE A 352 27.78 -2.66 12.05
N LEU A 353 28.59 -3.72 12.08
CA LEU A 353 28.14 -5.02 12.59
C LEU A 353 27.78 -4.97 14.07
N ALA A 354 28.54 -4.27 14.90
CA ALA A 354 28.23 -4.12 16.32
C ALA A 354 26.89 -3.40 16.53
N VAL A 355 26.62 -2.33 15.77
CA VAL A 355 25.35 -1.60 15.81
C VAL A 355 24.18 -2.50 15.36
N PHE A 356 24.35 -3.24 14.26
CA PHE A 356 23.35 -4.19 13.81
C PHE A 356 23.06 -5.29 14.83
N LEU A 357 24.09 -5.84 15.48
CA LEU A 357 23.93 -6.89 16.48
C LEU A 357 23.23 -6.37 17.74
N GLU A 358 23.52 -5.14 18.17
CA GLU A 358 22.83 -4.48 19.29
C GLU A 358 21.34 -4.26 18.98
N GLU A 359 21.02 -3.76 17.78
CA GLU A 359 19.65 -3.55 17.33
C GLU A 359 18.88 -4.87 17.15
N ALA A 360 19.52 -5.88 16.55
CA ALA A 360 18.95 -7.21 16.38
C ALA A 360 18.70 -7.89 17.74
N GLU A 361 19.60 -7.71 18.72
CA GLU A 361 19.42 -8.21 20.08
C GLU A 361 18.25 -7.52 20.78
N GLU A 362 18.09 -6.21 20.65
CA GLU A 362 16.95 -5.49 21.23
C GLU A 362 15.61 -5.96 20.66
N LEU A 363 15.54 -6.16 19.33
CA LEU A 363 14.34 -6.61 18.62
C LEU A 363 13.99 -8.07 18.95
N THR A 364 14.99 -8.94 19.14
CA THR A 364 14.77 -10.38 19.41
C THR A 364 14.57 -10.71 20.89
N ASN A 365 15.23 -10.03 21.84
CA ASN A 365 15.07 -10.30 23.28
C ASN A 365 13.79 -9.68 23.87
N ARG A 366 13.19 -8.66 23.22
CA ARG A 366 11.94 -8.02 23.66
C ARG A 366 10.69 -8.62 23.01
N ASN A 367 10.73 -9.91 22.65
CA ASN A 367 9.70 -10.58 21.86
C ASN A 367 8.38 -10.88 22.61
N LYS A 368 7.82 -9.85 23.25
CA LYS A 368 6.50 -9.85 23.90
C LYS A 368 5.41 -10.14 22.87
N TYR A 369 5.59 -9.76 21.61
CA TYR A 369 4.62 -9.94 20.54
C TYR A 369 4.52 -11.39 20.09
N LEU A 370 5.62 -12.16 20.05
CA LEU A 370 5.55 -13.61 19.82
C LEU A 370 4.78 -14.29 20.94
N HIS A 371 5.02 -13.92 22.20
CA HIS A 371 4.25 -14.47 23.31
C HIS A 371 2.76 -14.09 23.27
N LEU A 372 2.41 -12.90 22.78
CA LEU A 372 1.02 -12.46 22.59
C LEU A 372 0.36 -13.23 21.45
N PHE A 373 1.03 -13.38 20.31
CA PHE A 373 0.55 -14.16 19.16
C PHE A 373 0.39 -15.65 19.49
N LEU A 374 1.31 -16.23 20.29
CA LEU A 374 1.19 -17.62 20.73
C LEU A 374 0.04 -17.85 21.71
N LYS A 375 -0.40 -16.82 22.44
CA LYS A 375 -1.57 -16.89 23.34
C LYS A 375 -2.88 -16.66 22.60
N ASP A 376 -2.86 -15.80 21.59
CA ASP A 376 -4.00 -15.47 20.76
C ASP A 376 -3.56 -15.36 19.29
N THR A 377 -3.82 -16.41 18.52
CA THR A 377 -3.39 -16.52 17.12
C THR A 377 -4.17 -15.61 16.17
N ASN A 378 -5.26 -15.00 16.65
CA ASN A 378 -6.06 -14.04 15.88
C ASN A 378 -5.62 -12.59 16.15
N ASN A 379 -4.61 -12.38 17.01
CA ASN A 379 -4.10 -11.06 17.33
C ASN A 379 -3.23 -10.52 16.19
N THR A 380 -3.88 -9.91 15.20
CA THR A 380 -3.25 -9.31 14.01
C THR A 380 -2.28 -8.18 14.38
N THR A 381 -2.54 -7.44 15.46
CA THR A 381 -1.64 -6.39 15.95
C THR A 381 -0.29 -6.95 16.42
N ALA A 382 -0.31 -8.07 17.15
CA ALA A 382 0.92 -8.75 17.57
C ALA A 382 1.69 -9.32 16.35
N LEU A 383 0.96 -9.81 15.34
CA LEU A 383 1.55 -10.35 14.11
C LEU A 383 2.17 -9.24 13.24
N GLN A 384 1.51 -8.08 13.11
CA GLN A 384 2.05 -6.91 12.41
C GLN A 384 3.29 -6.34 13.09
N ALA A 385 3.32 -6.33 14.44
CA ALA A 385 4.51 -5.93 15.18
C ALA A 385 5.69 -6.87 14.89
N LEU A 386 5.46 -8.19 14.88
CA LEU A 386 6.47 -9.19 14.52
C LEU A 386 6.96 -9.05 13.07
N GLN A 387 6.06 -8.74 12.13
CA GLN A 387 6.43 -8.48 10.73
C GLN A 387 7.32 -7.24 10.61
N ARG A 388 6.99 -6.16 11.32
CA ARG A 388 7.80 -4.94 11.34
C ARG A 388 9.19 -5.21 11.92
N ASP A 389 9.28 -5.95 13.02
CA ASP A 389 10.56 -6.31 13.64
C ASP A 389 11.42 -7.15 12.67
N LEU A 390 10.82 -8.13 11.98
CA LEU A 390 11.52 -8.92 10.95
C LEU A 390 11.92 -8.09 9.73
N HIS A 391 11.10 -7.12 9.33
CA HIS A 391 11.40 -6.21 8.23
C HIS A 391 12.62 -5.33 8.55
N THR A 392 12.69 -4.82 9.77
CA THR A 392 13.85 -4.04 10.26
C THR A 392 15.10 -4.93 10.37
N ILE A 393 15.00 -6.15 10.90
CA ILE A 393 16.12 -7.10 10.95
C ILE A 393 16.60 -7.47 9.54
N LYS A 394 15.70 -7.70 8.60
CA LYS A 394 16.02 -7.96 7.18
C LYS A 394 16.78 -6.79 6.57
N GLY A 395 16.32 -5.55 6.79
CA GLY A 395 16.97 -4.33 6.34
C GLY A 395 18.39 -4.19 6.90
N GLY A 396 18.54 -4.28 8.22
CA GLY A 396 19.84 -4.22 8.89
C GLY A 396 20.79 -5.33 8.45
N ALA A 397 20.30 -6.56 8.30
CA ALA A 397 21.09 -7.70 7.84
C ALA A 397 21.59 -7.51 6.40
N ARG A 398 20.79 -6.90 5.51
CA ARG A 398 21.25 -6.54 4.16
C ARG A 398 22.30 -5.43 4.17
N MET A 399 22.16 -4.44 5.05
CA MET A 399 23.13 -3.35 5.20
C MET A 399 24.50 -3.85 5.65
N VAL A 400 24.54 -4.83 6.54
CA VAL A 400 25.79 -5.47 6.96
C VAL A 400 26.11 -6.70 6.13
N THR A 401 25.52 -6.89 4.94
CA THR A 401 25.78 -8.04 4.05
C THR A 401 25.62 -9.44 4.68
N ALA A 402 24.93 -9.56 5.82
CA ALA A 402 24.62 -10.82 6.49
C ALA A 402 23.48 -11.57 5.78
N SER A 403 23.74 -12.04 4.56
CA SER A 403 22.71 -12.58 3.65
C SER A 403 21.87 -13.71 4.24
N GLY A 404 22.48 -14.62 5.01
CA GLY A 404 21.71 -15.72 5.62
C GLY A 404 20.73 -15.28 6.71
N ILE A 405 20.99 -14.16 7.41
CA ILE A 405 20.03 -13.58 8.36
C ILE A 405 18.92 -12.85 7.60
N ALA A 406 19.28 -12.12 6.53
CA ALA A 406 18.30 -11.43 5.69
C ALA A 406 17.32 -12.41 5.02
N ASP A 407 17.82 -13.53 4.49
CA ASP A 407 17.01 -14.57 3.86
C ASP A 407 16.09 -15.26 4.88
N LEU A 408 16.62 -15.57 6.07
CA LEU A 408 15.82 -16.15 7.15
C LEU A 408 14.70 -15.20 7.60
N ALA A 409 15.00 -13.91 7.75
CA ALA A 409 14.01 -12.90 8.14
C ALA A 409 12.92 -12.73 7.07
N HIS A 410 13.29 -12.78 5.78
CA HIS A 410 12.35 -12.75 4.65
C HIS A 410 11.41 -13.97 4.62
N GLU A 411 11.96 -15.17 4.83
CA GLU A 411 11.14 -16.39 4.90
C GLU A 411 10.16 -16.34 6.08
N MET A 412 10.60 -15.83 7.24
CA MET A 412 9.73 -15.66 8.41
C MET A 412 8.64 -14.59 8.18
N GLU A 413 8.98 -13.47 7.54
CA GLU A 413 8.03 -12.40 7.17
C GLU A 413 6.94 -12.95 6.23
N SER A 414 7.34 -13.76 5.24
CA SER A 414 6.43 -14.43 4.30
C SER A 414 5.45 -15.38 5.01
N VAL A 415 5.93 -16.15 6.00
CA VAL A 415 5.09 -17.03 6.82
C VAL A 415 4.06 -16.23 7.64
N TYR A 416 4.43 -15.05 8.15
CA TYR A 416 3.48 -14.20 8.87
C TYR A 416 2.46 -13.54 7.95
N THR A 417 2.84 -13.17 6.74
CA THR A 417 1.91 -12.68 5.71
C THR A 417 0.88 -13.74 5.32
N ASP A 418 1.28 -15.01 5.27
CA ASP A 418 0.38 -16.16 5.05
C ASP A 418 -0.63 -16.36 6.20
N PHE A 419 -0.29 -15.96 7.43
CA PHE A 419 -1.21 -15.98 8.57
C PHE A 419 -2.18 -14.80 8.58
N VAL A 420 -1.72 -13.59 8.21
CA VAL A 420 -2.59 -12.40 8.08
C VAL A 420 -3.65 -12.59 6.99
N SER A 421 -3.24 -13.18 5.86
CA SER A 421 -4.12 -13.42 4.70
C SER A 421 -5.00 -14.68 4.82
N ASN A 422 -4.97 -15.36 5.98
CA ASN A 422 -5.71 -16.61 6.25
C ASN A 422 -5.44 -17.76 5.26
N ARG A 423 -4.36 -17.68 4.46
CA ARG A 423 -3.97 -18.69 3.46
C ARG A 423 -3.40 -19.96 4.09
N ARG A 424 -2.93 -19.90 5.34
CA ARG A 424 -2.55 -21.08 6.14
C ARG A 424 -3.20 -21.01 7.53
N PRO A 425 -3.97 -22.04 7.96
CA PRO A 425 -4.48 -22.06 9.32
C PRO A 425 -3.32 -22.16 10.33
N ALA A 426 -3.35 -21.33 11.37
CA ALA A 426 -2.39 -21.34 12.48
C ALA A 426 -2.53 -22.62 13.31
N THR A 427 -2.03 -23.73 12.78
CA THR A 427 -2.01 -25.03 13.44
C THR A 427 -0.76 -25.16 14.33
N LYS A 428 -0.83 -25.98 15.38
CA LYS A 428 0.32 -26.24 16.29
C LYS A 428 1.61 -26.66 15.57
N LYS A 429 1.52 -27.16 14.33
CA LYS A 429 2.67 -27.56 13.49
C LYS A 429 3.27 -26.38 12.73
N SER A 430 2.47 -25.44 12.21
CA SER A 430 2.97 -24.22 11.55
C SER A 430 3.55 -23.22 12.55
N ILE A 431 2.96 -23.11 13.74
CA ILE A 431 3.48 -22.30 14.84
C ILE A 431 4.85 -22.82 15.35
N ARG A 432 5.06 -24.15 15.36
CA ARG A 432 6.33 -24.75 15.80
C ARG A 432 7.50 -24.49 14.83
N VAL A 433 7.21 -24.28 13.55
CA VAL A 433 8.21 -23.92 12.52
C VAL A 433 8.58 -22.44 12.62
N ALA A 434 7.60 -21.56 12.88
CA ALA A 434 7.84 -20.12 13.05
C ALA A 434 8.52 -19.74 14.38
N GLY A 435 8.32 -20.54 15.43
CA GLY A 435 8.89 -20.30 16.77
C GLY A 435 9.99 -21.29 17.16
N CYS A 436 10.90 -21.63 16.25
CA CYS A 436 11.84 -22.74 16.48
C CYS A 436 12.82 -22.47 17.66
N LYS A 437 12.41 -23.01 18.81
CA LYS A 437 13.12 -23.27 20.08
C LYS A 437 13.70 -22.06 20.84
N SER A 438 13.07 -21.84 22.00
CA SER A 438 13.72 -21.28 23.19
C SER A 438 14.94 -22.09 23.62
#